data_AF-A0A7M4F0V0-F1
#
_entry.id   AF-A0A7M4F0V0-F1
#
_cell.length_a   1.000
_cell.length_b   1.000
_cell.length_c   1.000
_cell.angle_alpha   90.00
_cell.angle_beta   90.00
_cell.angle_gamma   90.00
#
_symmetry.space_group_name_H-M   'P 1'
#
loop_
_entity.id
_entity.type
_entity.pdbx_description
1 polymer ?
#
loop_
_entity_poly.entity_id
_entity_poly.type
_entity_poly.pdbx_seq_one_letter_code
_entity_poly.pdbx_strand_id
1 'polypeptide(L)'
;ENKKKSENLNMVSPLTMFRYADWLDKLLMVLGTTMAILHGAGQPLMMIVFGDMTDSFVTSENISYPGNFSFNLIGRLEEEMTRYAYYYSEIGAGVLFAAYMQVAFWTVAAGRQIKKIRQQFFHAIMRQEIGWFDVNDVGELNTRLIE
;
A
#
# COMPACT_ATOMS: atom_id res chain seq x y z
N GLU A 1 -10.76 18.05 37.85
CA GLU A 1 -10.39 17.33 36.61
C GLU A 1 -11.23 17.90 35.46
N ASN A 2 -10.63 18.77 34.65
CA ASN A 2 -11.36 19.53 33.64
C ASN A 2 -11.39 18.74 32.32
N LYS A 3 -12.58 18.26 31.93
CA LYS A 3 -12.81 17.57 30.64
C LYS A 3 -12.48 18.55 29.50
N LYS A 4 -11.39 18.29 28.76
CA LYS A 4 -11.10 18.97 27.49
C LYS A 4 -12.30 18.80 26.56
N LYS A 5 -13.03 19.89 26.32
CA LYS A 5 -14.12 20.00 25.34
C LYS A 5 -13.48 19.73 23.97
N SER A 6 -13.94 18.72 23.24
CA SER A 6 -13.44 18.45 21.88
C SER A 6 -13.81 19.64 20.99
N GLU A 7 -12.84 20.49 20.67
CA GLU A 7 -13.02 21.52 19.65
C GLU A 7 -13.35 20.82 18.32
N ASN A 8 -14.42 21.25 17.67
CA ASN A 8 -14.78 20.76 16.34
C ASN A 8 -13.72 21.28 15.35
N LEU A 9 -12.70 20.46 15.08
CA LEU A 9 -11.67 20.77 14.12
C LEU A 9 -12.30 20.85 12.72
N ASN A 10 -12.15 22.00 12.07
CA ASN A 10 -12.61 22.19 10.71
C ASN A 10 -11.74 21.34 9.77
N MET A 11 -12.30 20.25 9.24
CA MET A 11 -11.63 19.41 8.26
C MET A 11 -11.49 20.14 6.92
N VAL A 12 -10.33 19.98 6.30
CA VAL A 12 -10.08 20.47 4.94
C VAL A 12 -10.57 19.42 3.94
N SER A 13 -11.11 19.87 2.81
CA SER A 13 -11.50 18.96 1.72
C SER A 13 -10.30 18.14 1.23
N PRO A 14 -10.47 16.83 0.95
CA PRO A 14 -9.38 15.97 0.47
C PRO A 14 -8.68 16.50 -0.78
N LEU A 15 -9.43 17.13 -1.71
CA LEU A 15 -8.85 17.69 -2.94
C LEU A 15 -7.99 18.93 -2.65
N THR A 16 -8.40 19.74 -1.68
CA THR A 16 -7.65 20.93 -1.25
C THR A 16 -6.34 20.54 -0.57
N MET A 17 -6.28 19.38 0.09
CA MET A 17 -5.05 18.85 0.68
C MET A 17 -3.96 18.62 -0.39
N PHE A 18 -4.33 18.05 -1.54
CA PHE A 18 -3.40 17.75 -2.63
C PHE A 18 -3.09 18.95 -3.55
N ARG A 19 -3.46 20.18 -3.17
CA ARG A 19 -3.23 21.38 -4.00
C ARG A 19 -1.76 21.65 -4.33
N TYR A 20 -0.84 21.15 -3.50
CA TYR A 20 0.61 21.35 -3.67
C TYR A 20 1.29 20.26 -4.53
N ALA A 21 0.52 19.31 -5.05
CA ALA A 21 1.00 18.22 -5.89
C ALA A 21 1.31 18.72 -7.31
N ASP A 22 2.57 18.56 -7.74
CA ASP A 22 2.98 18.78 -9.13
C ASP A 22 2.39 17.72 -10.06
N TRP A 23 2.55 17.93 -11.37
CA TRP A 23 2.23 16.91 -12.38
C TRP A 23 2.98 15.58 -12.12
N LEU A 24 4.25 15.64 -11.70
CA LEU A 24 5.03 14.46 -11.33
C LEU A 24 4.44 13.76 -10.10
N ASP A 25 4.02 14.53 -9.09
CA ASP A 25 3.43 13.95 -7.88
C ASP A 25 2.11 13.26 -8.22
N LYS A 26 1.30 13.85 -9.10
CA LYS A 26 0.07 13.24 -9.61
C LYS A 26 0.35 11.96 -10.39
N LEU A 27 1.37 11.95 -11.25
CA LEU A 27 1.79 10.75 -11.97
C LEU A 27 2.23 9.64 -11.01
N LEU A 28 3.07 9.97 -10.01
CA LEU A 28 3.54 9.03 -9.00
C LEU A 28 2.37 8.46 -8.18
N MET A 29 1.40 9.28 -7.79
CA MET A 29 0.21 8.82 -7.06
C MET A 29 -0.66 7.88 -7.92
N VAL A 30 -0.86 8.18 -9.21
CA VAL A 30 -1.61 7.30 -10.12
C VAL A 30 -0.88 5.97 -10.31
N LEU A 31 0.43 5.98 -10.54
CA LEU A 31 1.21 4.74 -10.67
C LEU A 31 1.27 3.95 -9.34
N GLY A 32 1.38 4.64 -8.21
CA GLY A 32 1.37 4.00 -6.89
C GLY A 32 0.04 3.34 -6.57
N THR A 33 -1.08 3.95 -6.99
CA THR A 33 -2.43 3.38 -6.81
C THR A 33 -2.70 2.19 -7.73
N THR A 34 -2.26 2.20 -8.98
CA THR A 34 -2.39 1.02 -9.85
C THR A 34 -1.57 -0.15 -9.32
N MET A 35 -0.35 0.08 -8.85
CA MET A 35 0.47 -0.94 -8.18
C MET A 35 -0.16 -1.44 -6.87
N ALA A 36 -0.84 -0.57 -6.11
CA ALA A 36 -1.58 -0.95 -4.92
C ALA A 36 -2.73 -1.93 -5.22
N ILE A 37 -3.45 -1.68 -6.31
CA ILE A 37 -4.54 -2.57 -6.76
C ILE A 37 -3.96 -3.94 -7.16
N LEU A 38 -2.86 -3.95 -7.91
CA LEU A 38 -2.19 -5.19 -8.31
C LEU A 38 -1.67 -5.98 -7.09
N HIS A 39 -1.04 -5.30 -6.15
CA HIS A 39 -0.57 -5.91 -4.90
C HIS A 39 -1.73 -6.49 -4.08
N GLY A 40 -2.84 -5.76 -3.95
CA GLY A 40 -4.03 -6.23 -3.25
C GLY A 40 -4.68 -7.47 -3.90
N ALA A 41 -4.65 -7.55 -5.24
CA ALA A 41 -5.17 -8.70 -5.98
C ALA A 41 -4.30 -9.97 -5.84
N GLY A 42 -3.05 -9.85 -5.38
CA GLY A 42 -2.15 -11.00 -5.19
C GLY A 42 -2.66 -12.02 -4.17
N GLN A 43 -3.33 -11.57 -3.10
CA GLN A 43 -3.87 -12.46 -2.06
C GLN A 43 -5.00 -13.36 -2.59
N PRO A 44 -6.07 -12.84 -3.24
CA PRO A 44 -7.07 -13.67 -3.90
C PRO A 44 -6.51 -14.60 -4.96
N LEU A 45 -5.54 -14.13 -5.76
CA LEU A 45 -4.93 -14.95 -6.81
C LEU A 45 -4.22 -16.17 -6.24
N MET A 46 -3.48 -16.01 -5.13
CA MET A 46 -2.85 -17.14 -4.44
C MET A 46 -3.88 -18.14 -3.88
N MET A 47 -5.04 -17.66 -3.44
CA MET A 47 -6.14 -18.52 -2.98
C MET A 47 -6.74 -19.37 -4.12
N ILE A 48 -6.86 -18.82 -5.33
CA ILE A 48 -7.35 -19.58 -6.49
C ILE A 48 -6.37 -20.70 -6.83
N VAL A 49 -5.08 -20.39 -6.94
CA VAL A 49 -4.03 -21.39 -7.22
C VAL A 49 -4.00 -22.48 -6.13
N PHE A 50 -4.25 -22.11 -4.87
CA PHE A 50 -4.34 -23.07 -3.78
C PHE A 50 -5.54 -24.02 -3.94
N GLY A 51 -6.68 -23.50 -4.40
CA GLY A 51 -7.87 -24.29 -4.71
C GLY A 51 -7.60 -25.31 -5.81
N ASP A 52 -7.05 -24.85 -6.94
CA ASP A 52 -6.72 -25.71 -8.08
C ASP A 52 -5.72 -26.82 -7.69
N MET A 53 -4.70 -26.47 -6.91
CA MET A 53 -3.75 -27.44 -6.36
C MET A 53 -4.42 -28.49 -5.47
N THR A 54 -5.38 -28.08 -4.62
CA THR A 54 -6.13 -28.98 -3.76
C THR A 54 -6.99 -29.94 -4.57
N ASP A 55 -7.66 -29.45 -5.61
CA ASP A 55 -8.49 -30.27 -6.50
C ASP A 55 -7.66 -31.30 -7.28
N SER A 56 -6.43 -30.97 -7.67
CA SER A 56 -5.48 -31.92 -8.27
C SER A 56 -5.13 -33.07 -7.33
N PHE A 57 -5.01 -32.83 -6.02
CA PHE A 57 -4.77 -33.90 -5.04
C PHE A 57 -5.98 -34.80 -4.87
N VAL A 58 -7.16 -34.22 -4.66
CA VAL A 58 -8.40 -34.99 -4.43
C VAL A 58 -8.76 -35.84 -5.66
N THR A 59 -8.60 -35.29 -6.86
CA THR A 59 -8.88 -36.03 -8.11
C THR A 59 -7.92 -37.22 -8.29
N SER A 60 -6.66 -37.06 -7.88
CA SER A 60 -5.66 -38.12 -7.97
C SER A 60 -5.94 -39.29 -7.01
N GLU A 61 -6.61 -39.04 -5.89
CA GLU A 61 -7.06 -40.08 -4.96
C GLU A 61 -8.29 -40.85 -5.46
N ASN A 62 -9.24 -40.18 -6.12
CA ASN A 62 -10.46 -40.82 -6.64
C ASN A 62 -10.21 -41.82 -7.79
N ILE A 63 -9.05 -41.77 -8.45
CA ILE A 63 -8.64 -42.74 -9.49
C ILE A 63 -8.06 -44.04 -8.87
N SER A 64 -7.86 -44.06 -7.55
CA SER A 64 -7.38 -45.22 -6.80
C SER A 64 -8.49 -46.26 -6.63
N TYR A 65 -8.54 -47.24 -7.53
CA TYR A 65 -8.98 -48.58 -7.13
C TYR A 65 -8.07 -49.06 -5.97
N PRO A 66 -8.61 -49.70 -4.93
CA PRO A 66 -7.83 -50.01 -3.74
C PRO A 66 -6.77 -51.04 -4.10
N GLY A 67 -5.50 -50.63 -4.21
CA GLY A 67 -4.39 -51.57 -4.13
C GLY A 67 -3.18 -51.37 -5.05
N ASN A 68 -3.13 -50.41 -5.97
CA ASN A 68 -1.92 -50.20 -6.78
C ASN A 68 -1.57 -48.71 -6.94
N PHE A 69 -0.74 -48.20 -6.02
CA PHE A 69 -0.07 -46.90 -6.17
C PHE A 69 0.93 -47.00 -7.34
N SER A 70 0.45 -46.71 -8.55
CA SER A 70 1.26 -46.80 -9.76
C SER A 70 2.24 -45.63 -9.82
N PHE A 71 3.50 -45.90 -10.13
CA PHE A 71 4.56 -44.88 -10.31
C PHE A 71 4.15 -43.75 -11.28
N ASN A 72 3.29 -44.08 -12.27
CA ASN A 72 2.72 -43.10 -13.21
C ASN A 72 1.79 -42.06 -12.57
N LEU A 73 1.14 -42.35 -11.44
CA LEU A 73 0.29 -41.38 -10.72
C LEU A 73 1.16 -40.34 -10.00
N ILE A 74 2.24 -40.80 -9.36
CA ILE A 74 3.22 -39.93 -8.69
C ILE A 74 3.86 -38.98 -9.70
N GLY A 75 4.30 -39.50 -10.86
CA GLY A 75 4.91 -38.66 -11.90
C GLY A 75 3.97 -37.59 -12.46
N ARG A 76 2.67 -37.88 -12.59
CA ARG A 76 1.67 -36.88 -13.02
C ARG A 76 1.43 -35.81 -11.95
N LEU A 77 1.33 -36.22 -10.68
CA LEU A 77 1.20 -35.29 -9.56
C LEU A 77 2.43 -34.39 -9.42
N GLU A 78 3.63 -34.94 -9.61
CA GLU A 78 4.88 -34.20 -9.57
C GLU A 78 4.95 -33.11 -10.65
N GLU A 79 4.50 -33.43 -11.87
CA GLU A 79 4.42 -32.46 -12.97
C GLU A 79 3.44 -31.31 -12.67
N GLU A 80 2.25 -31.63 -12.16
CA GLU A 80 1.23 -30.64 -11.76
C GLU A 80 1.72 -29.77 -10.59
N MET A 81 2.29 -30.38 -9.54
CA MET A 81 2.87 -29.66 -8.40
C MET A 81 3.98 -28.70 -8.84
N THR A 82 4.85 -29.13 -9.76
CA THR A 82 5.94 -28.30 -10.28
C THR A 82 5.39 -27.09 -11.02
N ARG A 83 4.31 -27.27 -11.80
CA ARG A 83 3.61 -26.17 -12.47
C ARG A 83 3.01 -25.17 -11.48
N TYR A 84 2.34 -25.63 -10.42
CA TYR A 84 1.83 -24.74 -9.38
C TYR A 84 2.95 -23.99 -8.64
N ALA A 85 4.09 -24.64 -8.40
CA ALA A 85 5.26 -24.00 -7.80
C ALA A 85 5.78 -22.83 -8.66
N TYR A 86 5.80 -22.98 -10.00
CA TYR A 86 6.11 -21.87 -10.91
C TYR A 86 5.10 -20.73 -10.79
N TYR A 87 3.79 -21.01 -10.77
CA TYR A 87 2.77 -19.97 -10.58
C TYR A 87 2.94 -19.20 -9.26
N TYR A 88 3.21 -19.89 -8.15
CA TYR A 88 3.47 -19.23 -6.86
C TYR A 88 4.73 -18.35 -6.89
N SER A 89 5.79 -18.82 -7.55
CA SER A 89 7.03 -18.06 -7.69
C SER A 89 6.83 -16.76 -8.47
N GLU A 90 6.10 -16.81 -9.59
CA GLU A 90 5.79 -15.65 -10.42
C GLU A 90 4.89 -14.63 -9.70
N ILE A 91 3.86 -15.11 -8.99
CA ILE A 91 2.98 -14.24 -8.20
C ILE A 91 3.77 -13.57 -7.07
N GLY A 92 4.61 -14.32 -6.37
CA GLY A 92 5.47 -13.79 -5.31
C GLY A 92 6.41 -12.69 -5.80
N ALA A 93 7.07 -12.92 -6.94
CA ALA A 93 7.93 -11.92 -7.57
C ALA A 93 7.14 -10.67 -8.02
N GLY A 94 5.97 -10.86 -8.62
CA GLY A 94 5.09 -9.76 -9.05
C GLY A 94 4.59 -8.92 -7.88
N VAL A 95 4.16 -9.57 -6.80
CA VAL A 95 3.72 -8.92 -5.56
C VAL A 95 4.86 -8.14 -4.91
N LEU A 96 6.06 -8.72 -4.82
CA LEU A 96 7.24 -8.05 -4.27
C LEU A 96 7.54 -6.74 -5.02
N PHE A 97 7.53 -6.81 -6.36
CA PHE A 97 7.76 -5.66 -7.21
C PHE A 97 6.67 -4.60 -7.05
N ALA A 98 5.39 -5.00 -7.13
CA ALA A 98 4.25 -4.10 -6.99
C ALA A 98 4.22 -3.41 -5.61
N ALA A 99 4.50 -4.16 -4.53
CA ALA A 99 4.56 -3.63 -3.18
C ALA A 99 5.67 -2.58 -3.02
N TYR A 100 6.86 -2.86 -3.55
CA TYR A 100 7.96 -1.90 -3.54
C TYR A 100 7.61 -0.61 -4.28
N MET A 101 7.10 -0.73 -5.51
CA MET A 101 6.73 0.44 -6.32
C MET A 101 5.61 1.26 -5.70
N GLN A 102 4.58 0.59 -5.15
CA GLN A 102 3.49 1.25 -4.45
C GLN A 102 4.03 2.14 -3.32
N VAL A 103 4.85 1.59 -2.43
CA VAL A 103 5.39 2.33 -1.27
C VAL A 103 6.36 3.42 -1.73
N ALA A 104 7.27 3.11 -2.66
CA ALA A 104 8.25 4.07 -3.17
C ALA A 104 7.58 5.28 -3.81
N PHE A 105 6.58 5.08 -4.67
CA PHE A 105 5.91 6.19 -5.34
C PHE A 105 5.10 7.06 -4.40
N TRP A 106 4.38 6.46 -3.46
CA TRP A 106 3.63 7.22 -2.45
C TRP A 106 4.54 8.01 -1.51
N THR A 107 5.64 7.41 -1.05
CA THR A 107 6.59 8.08 -0.14
C THR A 107 7.33 9.22 -0.82
N VAL A 108 7.75 9.06 -2.08
CA VAL A 108 8.38 10.14 -2.85
C VAL A 108 7.41 11.29 -3.12
N ALA A 109 6.17 10.99 -3.52
CA ALA A 109 5.14 12.01 -3.75
C ALA A 109 4.81 12.78 -2.46
N ALA A 110 4.65 12.06 -1.34
CA ALA A 110 4.40 12.66 -0.02
C ALA A 110 5.57 13.55 0.43
N GLY A 111 6.82 13.08 0.29
CA GLY A 111 8.00 13.85 0.66
C GLY A 111 8.14 15.16 -0.12
N ARG A 112 7.84 15.13 -1.43
CA ARG A 112 7.84 16.34 -2.28
C ARG A 112 6.77 17.35 -1.86
N GLN A 113 5.57 16.88 -1.55
CA GLN A 113 4.47 17.74 -1.08
C GLN A 113 4.77 18.34 0.30
N ILE A 114 5.22 17.52 1.26
CA ILE A 114 5.55 17.96 2.62
C ILE A 114 6.64 19.04 2.59
N LYS A 115 7.67 18.86 1.75
CA LYS A 115 8.74 19.87 1.61
C LYS A 115 8.19 21.23 1.18
N LYS A 116 7.28 21.26 0.21
CA LYS A 116 6.63 22.50 -0.25
C LYS A 116 5.72 23.09 0.81
N ILE A 117 4.93 22.26 1.48
CA ILE A 117 4.03 22.70 2.55
C ILE A 117 4.85 23.37 3.66
N ARG A 118 5.94 22.75 4.13
CA ARG A 118 6.81 23.32 5.17
C ARG A 118 7.43 24.65 4.75
N GLN A 119 7.88 24.78 3.51
CA GLN A 119 8.43 26.04 3.00
C GLN A 119 7.37 27.16 2.95
N GLN A 120 6.18 26.86 2.43
CA GLN A 120 5.08 27.82 2.33
C GLN A 120 4.53 28.20 3.70
N PHE A 121 4.44 27.22 4.62
CA PHE A 121 3.99 27.42 5.99
C PHE A 121 4.98 28.30 6.77
N PHE A 122 6.27 28.00 6.72
CA PHE A 122 7.31 28.83 7.35
C PHE A 122 7.30 30.25 6.78
N HIS A 123 7.22 30.39 5.45
CA HIS A 123 7.12 31.69 4.80
C HIS A 123 5.88 32.48 5.25
N ALA A 124 4.73 31.81 5.42
CA ALA A 124 3.51 32.44 5.89
C ALA A 124 3.60 32.91 7.35
N ILE A 125 4.24 32.13 8.23
CA ILE A 125 4.46 32.52 9.64
C ILE A 125 5.35 33.75 9.72
N MET A 126 6.47 33.79 8.98
CA MET A 126 7.41 34.92 9.01
C MET A 126 6.82 36.25 8.53
N ARG A 127 5.67 36.21 7.85
CA ARG A 127 4.95 37.40 7.36
C ARG A 127 3.80 37.85 8.27
N GLN A 128 3.57 37.16 9.38
CA GLN A 128 2.59 37.58 10.37
C GLN A 128 3.06 38.83 11.12
N GLU A 129 2.11 39.65 11.54
CA GLU A 129 2.36 40.83 12.35
C GLU A 129 2.72 40.46 13.80
N ILE A 130 3.42 41.37 14.50
CA ILE A 130 3.83 41.15 15.90
C ILE A 130 2.63 40.87 16.81
N GLY A 131 1.50 41.54 16.60
CA GLY A 131 0.27 41.31 17.36
C GLY A 131 -0.30 39.89 17.22
N TRP A 132 -0.01 39.18 16.12
CA TRP A 132 -0.39 37.77 15.98
C TRP A 132 0.50 36.87 16.87
N PHE A 133 1.79 37.19 17.01
CA PHE A 133 2.71 36.45 17.87
C PHE A 133 2.44 36.69 19.37
N ASP A 134 1.83 37.81 19.74
CA ASP A 134 1.45 38.09 21.14
C ASP A 134 0.27 37.20 21.62
N VAL A 135 -0.53 36.66 20.69
CA VAL A 135 -1.71 35.82 21.00
C VAL A 135 -1.44 34.32 20.79
N ASN A 136 -0.46 33.96 19.96
CA ASN A 136 -0.15 32.57 19.63
C ASN A 136 1.15 32.11 20.32
N ASP A 137 1.11 30.98 21.01
CA ASP A 137 2.29 30.44 21.69
C ASP A 137 3.36 29.97 20.68
N VAL A 138 4.54 30.58 20.73
CA VAL A 138 5.68 30.27 19.86
C VAL A 138 6.18 28.83 20.07
N GLY A 139 6.04 28.28 21.28
CA GLY A 139 6.37 26.89 21.57
C GLY A 139 5.49 25.92 20.79
N GLU A 140 4.18 26.19 20.76
CA GLU A 140 3.20 25.41 19.99
C GLU A 140 3.45 25.51 18.48
N LEU A 141 3.80 26.71 17.99
CA LEU A 141 4.08 26.94 16.56
C LEU A 141 5.29 26.14 16.06
N ASN A 142 6.35 26.03 16.86
CA ASN A 142 7.52 25.26 16.50
C ASN A 142 7.19 23.76 16.40
N THR A 143 6.39 23.25 17.34
CA THR A 143 5.90 21.87 17.30
C THR A 143 5.04 21.61 16.06
N ARG A 144 4.08 22.49 15.76
CA ARG A 144 3.20 22.39 14.56
C ARG A 144 3.95 22.49 13.22
N LEU A 145 5.16 23.03 13.20
CA LEU A 145 5.98 23.13 11.99
C LEU A 145 6.79 21.86 11.72
N ILE A 146 7.12 21.12 12.79
CA ILE A 146 7.93 19.90 12.74
C ILE A 146 7.05 18.68 12.53
N GLU A 147 5.89 18.63 13.18
CA GLU A 147 4.86 17.60 13.00
C GLU A 147 4.18 17.71 11.62
#